data_AF-A0A1G0WVT5-F1
#
_entry.id   AF-A0A1G0WVT5-F1
#
_cell.length_a   1.000
_cell.length_b   1.000
_cell.length_c   1.000
_cell.angle_alpha   90.00
_cell.angle_beta   90.00
_cell.angle_gamma   90.00
#
_symmetry.space_group_name_H-M   'P 1'
#
loop_
_entity.id
_entity.type
_entity.pdbx_description
1 polymer ?
#
loop_
_entity_poly.entity_id
_entity_poly.type
_entity_poly.pdbx_seq_one_letter_code
_entity_poly.pdbx_strand_id
1 'polypeptide(L)'
;MAHNSFKKTIEEDLITLKTLNFEVIPAKQYYKKLLILFGGTWFKLVAIALVGIFIAVKFNRGYQDEKYYDLPLAFILSFGFSVFMMGPLIRYYLIQYHLEGKLKIASIIIEKMRFLGYFFLAIYTLATLPLTYFFFKDLGSGMIICAFIVSVFATQGLFAMEVNRLGIGTLLNALGEIIDKLPKA
;
A
#
# COMPACT_ATOMS: atom_id res chain seq x y z
N MET A 1 1.77 -24.43 -20.69
CA MET A 1 0.86 -25.33 -19.93
C MET A 1 0.27 -24.69 -18.66
N ALA A 2 0.95 -23.74 -17.99
CA ALA A 2 0.44 -23.07 -16.77
C ALA A 2 -0.79 -22.14 -16.96
N HIS A 3 -1.06 -21.68 -18.19
CA HIS A 3 -2.16 -20.74 -18.46
C HIS A 3 -3.55 -21.42 -18.41
N ASN A 4 -3.65 -22.68 -18.85
CA ASN A 4 -4.89 -23.45 -18.79
C ASN A 4 -5.23 -23.91 -17.36
N SER A 5 -4.23 -24.23 -16.53
CA SER A 5 -4.46 -24.53 -15.12
C SER A 5 -4.94 -23.31 -14.34
N PHE A 6 -4.35 -22.14 -14.59
CA PHE A 6 -4.74 -20.90 -13.90
C PHE A 6 -6.17 -20.49 -14.26
N LYS A 7 -6.53 -20.51 -15.55
CA LYS A 7 -7.89 -20.21 -16.00
C LYS A 7 -8.94 -21.17 -15.41
N LYS A 8 -8.60 -22.45 -15.28
CA LYS A 8 -9.46 -23.45 -14.64
C LYS A 8 -9.64 -23.21 -13.13
N THR A 9 -8.56 -22.84 -12.42
CA THR A 9 -8.64 -22.44 -11.01
C THR A 9 -9.51 -21.19 -10.81
N ILE A 10 -9.49 -20.26 -11.77
CA ILE A 10 -10.37 -19.08 -11.75
C ILE A 10 -11.85 -19.47 -11.87
N GLU A 11 -12.19 -20.37 -12.79
CA GLU A 11 -13.57 -20.83 -12.98
C GLU A 11 -14.08 -21.59 -11.74
N GLU A 12 -13.24 -22.42 -11.13
CA GLU A 12 -13.55 -23.13 -9.88
C GLU A 12 -13.73 -22.16 -8.69
N ASP A 13 -12.86 -21.17 -8.54
CA ASP A 13 -12.98 -20.14 -7.51
C ASP A 13 -14.20 -19.22 -7.75
N LEU A 14 -14.58 -18.94 -9.01
CA LEU A 14 -15.80 -18.20 -9.36
C LEU A 14 -17.09 -18.95 -8.99
N ILE A 15 -17.11 -20.27 -9.18
CA ILE A 15 -18.25 -21.12 -8.77
C ILE A 15 -18.35 -21.12 -7.24
N THR A 16 -17.22 -21.24 -6.55
CA THR A 16 -17.13 -21.22 -5.09
C THR A 16 -17.54 -19.86 -4.50
N LEU A 17 -17.19 -18.77 -5.17
CA LEU A 17 -17.61 -17.41 -4.80
C LEU A 17 -19.13 -17.21 -4.89
N LYS A 18 -19.80 -17.83 -5.86
CA LYS A 18 -21.26 -17.75 -6.01
C LYS A 18 -22.02 -18.47 -4.89
N THR A 19 -21.40 -19.45 -4.24
CA THR A 19 -21.99 -20.23 -3.17
C THR A 19 -21.51 -19.81 -1.78
N LEU A 20 -20.56 -18.87 -1.70
CA LEU A 20 -19.99 -18.38 -0.46
C LEU A 20 -20.97 -17.44 0.25
N ASN A 21 -21.40 -17.80 1.46
CA ASN A 21 -22.03 -16.85 2.37
C ASN A 21 -20.93 -16.02 3.05
N PHE A 22 -20.96 -14.71 2.81
CA PHE A 22 -20.04 -13.78 3.45
C PHE A 22 -20.49 -13.50 4.88
N GLU A 23 -19.63 -13.79 5.85
CA GLU A 23 -19.89 -13.46 7.25
C GLU A 23 -19.76 -11.96 7.47
N VAL A 24 -20.70 -11.38 8.21
CA VAL A 24 -20.64 -9.97 8.61
C VAL A 24 -19.46 -9.78 9.56
N ILE A 25 -18.51 -8.92 9.21
CA ILE A 25 -17.37 -8.61 10.08
C ILE A 25 -17.87 -7.83 11.31
N PRO A 26 -17.59 -8.28 12.55
CA PRO A 26 -17.90 -7.49 13.73
C PRO A 26 -17.16 -6.14 13.69
N ALA A 27 -17.88 -5.03 13.85
CA ALA A 27 -17.33 -3.67 13.71
C ALA A 27 -16.06 -3.46 14.56
N LYS A 28 -16.05 -3.95 15.79
CA LYS A 28 -14.87 -3.86 16.67
C LYS A 28 -13.64 -4.54 16.07
N GLN A 29 -13.80 -5.70 15.44
CA GLN A 29 -12.68 -6.41 14.81
C GLN A 29 -12.22 -5.70 13.53
N TYR A 30 -13.19 -5.25 12.71
CA TYR A 30 -12.95 -4.48 11.50
C TYR A 30 -12.08 -3.24 11.79
N TYR A 31 -12.55 -2.34 12.65
CA TYR A 31 -11.85 -1.10 12.96
C TYR A 31 -10.52 -1.34 13.68
N LYS A 32 -10.45 -2.34 14.57
CA LYS A 32 -9.19 -2.68 15.26
C LYS A 32 -8.10 -3.11 14.28
N LYS A 33 -8.42 -4.03 13.36
CA LYS A 33 -7.45 -4.51 12.36
C LYS A 33 -7.04 -3.41 11.40
N LEU A 34 -8.00 -2.60 10.97
CA LEU A 34 -7.75 -1.48 10.08
C LEU A 34 -6.87 -0.41 10.74
N LEU A 35 -7.08 -0.12 12.03
CA LEU A 35 -6.24 0.79 12.81
C LEU A 35 -4.80 0.26 12.96
N ILE A 36 -4.62 -1.05 13.15
CA ILE A 36 -3.28 -1.67 13.18
C ILE A 36 -2.58 -1.52 11.83
N LEU A 37 -3.29 -1.77 10.72
CA LEU A 37 -2.73 -1.61 9.37
C LEU A 37 -2.39 -0.15 9.06
N PHE A 38 -3.28 0.77 9.43
CA PHE A 38 -3.08 2.21 9.28
C PHE A 38 -1.86 2.66 10.11
N GLY A 39 -1.83 2.35 11.40
CA GLY A 39 -0.74 2.72 12.30
C GLY A 39 0.60 2.13 11.86
N GLY A 40 0.60 0.87 11.41
CA GLY A 40 1.81 0.23 10.89
C GLY A 40 2.31 0.83 9.57
N THR A 41 1.42 1.29 8.70
CA THR A 41 1.78 2.00 7.46
C THR A 41 2.33 3.38 7.77
N TRP A 42 1.61 4.11 8.62
CA TRP A 42 1.98 5.44 9.07
C TRP A 42 3.33 5.47 9.76
N PHE A 43 3.57 4.55 10.71
CA PHE A 43 4.83 4.47 11.43
C PHE A 43 6.02 4.25 10.49
N LYS A 44 5.87 3.40 9.45
CA LYS A 44 6.93 3.17 8.46
C LYS A 44 7.21 4.42 7.63
N LEU A 45 6.17 5.11 7.17
CA LEU A 45 6.32 6.35 6.40
C LEU A 45 7.03 7.44 7.22
N VAL A 46 6.58 7.66 8.47
CA VAL A 46 7.21 8.60 9.38
C VAL A 46 8.67 8.21 9.65
N ALA A 47 8.93 6.94 9.95
CA ALA A 47 10.30 6.48 10.23
C ALA A 47 11.24 6.75 9.06
N ILE A 48 10.83 6.44 7.83
CA ILE A 48 11.64 6.69 6.62
C ILE A 48 11.89 8.20 6.43
N ALA A 49 10.85 9.02 6.58
CA ALA A 49 10.95 10.47 6.45
C ALA A 49 11.89 11.07 7.51
N LEU A 50 11.77 10.65 8.77
CA LEU A 50 12.63 11.11 9.86
C LEU A 50 14.08 10.68 9.67
N VAL A 51 14.33 9.46 9.19
CA VAL A 51 15.69 9.01 8.87
C VAL A 51 16.29 9.86 7.75
N GLY A 52 15.51 10.18 6.69
CA GLY A 52 15.95 11.06 5.61
C GLY A 52 16.33 12.46 6.12
N ILE A 53 15.48 13.05 6.96
CA ILE A 53 15.74 14.35 7.61
C ILE A 53 16.99 14.26 8.48
N PHE A 54 17.10 13.25 9.34
CA PHE A 54 18.24 13.08 10.23
C PHE A 54 19.57 12.98 9.48
N ILE A 55 19.60 12.20 8.40
CA ILE A 55 20.79 12.09 7.53
C ILE A 55 21.12 13.45 6.91
N ALA A 56 20.11 14.16 6.40
CA ALA A 56 20.32 15.46 5.81
C ALA A 56 20.86 16.49 6.84
N VAL A 57 20.27 16.57 8.03
CA VAL A 57 20.74 17.48 9.10
C VAL A 57 22.18 17.15 9.52
N LYS A 58 22.49 15.87 9.73
CA LYS A 58 23.79 15.45 10.26
C LYS A 58 24.94 15.64 9.26
N PHE A 59 24.68 15.40 7.98
CA PHE A 59 25.74 15.34 6.97
C PHE A 59 25.73 16.51 6.00
N ASN A 60 24.63 17.26 5.88
CA ASN A 60 24.57 18.46 5.05
C ASN A 60 24.95 19.70 5.87
N ARG A 61 26.16 20.21 5.64
CA ARG A 61 26.77 21.35 6.37
C ARG A 61 26.02 22.68 6.19
N GLY A 62 25.00 22.75 5.33
CA GLY A 62 24.19 23.94 5.10
C GLY A 62 23.07 24.18 6.12
N TYR A 63 22.99 23.38 7.18
CA TYR A 63 21.93 23.42 8.17
C TYR A 63 22.32 24.29 9.37
N GLN A 64 21.94 25.56 9.34
CA GLN A 64 21.96 26.42 10.54
C GLN A 64 20.53 26.63 11.02
N ASP A 65 20.25 26.09 12.22
CA ASP A 65 19.21 26.33 13.23
C ASP A 65 17.72 26.53 12.86
N GLU A 66 17.31 26.84 11.62
CA GLU A 66 15.94 27.32 11.33
C GLU A 66 14.95 26.26 10.80
N LYS A 67 15.36 25.01 10.58
CA LYS A 67 14.54 24.03 9.83
C LYS A 67 13.95 22.86 10.64
N TYR A 68 13.89 22.98 11.96
CA TYR A 68 13.16 22.03 12.81
C TYR A 68 11.66 21.92 12.46
N TYR A 69 11.09 22.88 11.73
CA TYR A 69 9.73 22.84 11.21
C TYR A 69 9.47 21.68 10.22
N ASP A 70 10.50 21.11 9.60
CA ASP A 70 10.34 19.96 8.69
C ASP A 70 9.97 18.66 9.43
N LEU A 71 10.27 18.56 10.74
CA LEU A 71 9.94 17.38 11.56
C LEU A 71 8.42 17.24 11.80
N PRO A 72 7.70 18.25 12.33
CA PRO A 72 6.25 18.22 12.40
C PRO A 72 5.60 18.04 11.03
N LEU A 73 6.15 18.66 9.99
CA LEU A 73 5.58 18.58 8.65
C LEU A 73 5.73 17.18 8.05
N ALA A 74 6.86 16.51 8.23
CA ALA A 74 7.05 15.11 7.82
C ALA A 74 6.06 14.17 8.53
N PHE A 75 5.75 14.42 9.80
CA PHE A 75 4.76 13.66 10.55
C PHE A 75 3.34 13.84 9.98
N ILE A 76 2.95 15.10 9.73
CA ILE A 76 1.65 15.45 9.13
C ILE A 76 1.52 14.88 7.71
N LEU A 77 2.56 15.02 6.89
CA LEU A 77 2.58 14.49 5.52
C LEU A 77 2.46 12.96 5.52
N SER A 78 3.23 12.27 6.37
CA SER A 78 3.13 10.81 6.49
C SER A 78 1.75 10.36 6.95
N PHE A 79 1.10 11.13 7.83
CA PHE A 79 -0.30 10.88 8.22
C PHE A 79 -1.23 11.04 7.01
N GLY A 80 -1.13 12.16 6.28
CA GLY A 80 -1.91 12.40 5.06
C GLY A 80 -1.72 11.32 3.99
N PHE A 81 -0.49 10.86 3.78
CA PHE A 81 -0.17 9.75 2.88
C PHE A 81 -0.78 8.42 3.34
N SER A 82 -0.80 8.18 4.64
CA SER A 82 -1.45 6.99 5.21
C SER A 82 -2.96 7.02 5.02
N VAL A 83 -3.57 8.20 5.14
CA VAL A 83 -5.00 8.41 4.83
C VAL A 83 -5.27 8.19 3.34
N PHE A 84 -4.40 8.69 2.45
CA PHE A 84 -4.51 8.41 1.01
C PHE A 84 -4.44 6.91 0.69
N MET A 85 -3.58 6.17 1.39
CA MET A 85 -3.42 4.72 1.24
C MET A 85 -4.55 3.88 1.87
N MET A 86 -5.56 4.52 2.46
CA MET A 86 -6.62 3.81 3.17
C MET A 86 -7.47 2.93 2.25
N GLY A 87 -7.75 3.38 1.03
CA GLY A 87 -8.51 2.59 0.04
C GLY A 87 -7.86 1.24 -0.26
N PRO A 88 -6.56 1.20 -0.67
CA PRO A 88 -5.80 -0.03 -0.82
C PRO A 88 -5.75 -0.91 0.45
N LEU A 89 -5.58 -0.31 1.63
CA LEU A 89 -5.53 -1.05 2.91
C LEU A 89 -6.86 -1.73 3.26
N ILE A 90 -7.98 -1.04 3.04
CA ILE A 90 -9.33 -1.60 3.24
C ILE A 90 -9.53 -2.80 2.30
N ARG A 91 -9.20 -2.65 1.01
CA ARG A 91 -9.32 -3.74 0.03
C ARG A 91 -8.47 -4.95 0.40
N TYR A 92 -7.23 -4.71 0.81
CA TYR A 92 -6.33 -5.74 1.31
C TYR A 92 -6.97 -6.51 2.49
N TYR A 93 -7.46 -5.78 3.49
CA TYR A 93 -8.09 -6.38 4.66
C TYR A 93 -9.36 -7.17 4.31
N LEU A 94 -10.21 -6.66 3.42
CA LEU A 94 -11.44 -7.34 3.02
C LEU A 94 -11.16 -8.64 2.27
N ILE A 95 -10.20 -8.63 1.34
CA ILE A 95 -9.75 -9.82 0.61
C ILE A 95 -9.16 -10.82 1.60
N GLN A 96 -8.31 -10.36 2.50
CA GLN A 96 -7.71 -11.20 3.51
C GLN A 96 -8.79 -11.85 4.39
N TYR A 97 -9.68 -11.06 4.99
CA TYR A 97 -10.67 -11.57 5.93
C TYR A 97 -11.68 -12.53 5.29
N HIS A 98 -12.21 -12.19 4.11
CA HIS A 98 -13.31 -12.97 3.52
C HIS A 98 -12.84 -14.13 2.65
N LEU A 99 -11.65 -14.03 2.05
CA LEU A 99 -11.24 -14.93 0.97
C LEU A 99 -10.01 -15.77 1.33
N GLU A 100 -9.20 -15.36 2.30
CA GLU A 100 -8.07 -16.17 2.79
C GLU A 100 -8.59 -17.50 3.35
N GLY A 101 -8.08 -18.60 2.82
CA GLY A 101 -8.51 -19.96 3.19
C GLY A 101 -9.77 -20.48 2.50
N LYS A 102 -10.58 -19.61 1.86
CA LYS A 102 -11.78 -20.02 1.11
C LYS A 102 -11.52 -20.17 -0.39
N LEU A 103 -10.55 -19.44 -0.93
CA LEU A 103 -10.15 -19.51 -2.34
C LEU A 103 -8.66 -19.74 -2.46
N LYS A 104 -8.26 -20.59 -3.41
CA LYS A 104 -6.82 -20.78 -3.70
C LYS A 104 -6.21 -19.51 -4.24
N ILE A 105 -6.94 -18.74 -5.05
CA ILE A 105 -6.43 -17.50 -5.66
C ILE A 105 -6.28 -16.34 -4.67
N ALA A 106 -7.03 -16.35 -3.57
CA ALA A 106 -6.95 -15.30 -2.56
C ALA A 106 -5.55 -15.23 -1.94
N SER A 107 -4.93 -16.40 -1.67
CA SER A 107 -3.56 -16.46 -1.15
C SER A 107 -2.56 -15.76 -2.09
N ILE A 108 -2.67 -16.00 -3.39
CA ILE A 108 -1.83 -15.41 -4.43
C ILE A 108 -2.05 -13.89 -4.51
N ILE A 109 -3.31 -13.43 -4.42
CA ILE A 109 -3.64 -12.00 -4.44
C ILE A 109 -3.07 -11.29 -3.21
N ILE A 110 -3.25 -11.86 -2.03
CA ILE A 110 -2.73 -11.33 -0.77
C ILE A 110 -1.21 -11.20 -0.81
N GLU A 111 -0.53 -12.23 -1.33
CA GLU A 111 0.93 -12.23 -1.51
C GLU A 111 1.37 -11.10 -2.45
N LYS A 112 0.67 -10.91 -3.57
CA LYS A 112 0.96 -9.83 -4.53
C LYS A 112 0.68 -8.44 -3.98
N MET A 113 -0.41 -8.25 -3.26
CA MET A 113 -0.69 -6.98 -2.59
C MET A 113 0.37 -6.65 -1.53
N ARG A 114 0.83 -7.65 -0.77
CA ARG A 114 1.96 -7.49 0.15
C ARG A 114 3.24 -7.10 -0.59
N PHE A 115 3.54 -7.79 -1.69
CA PHE A 115 4.70 -7.47 -2.51
C PHE A 115 4.65 -6.03 -3.04
N LEU A 116 3.50 -5.58 -3.55
CA LEU A 116 3.32 -4.19 -3.99
C LEU A 116 3.48 -3.19 -2.85
N GLY A 117 3.00 -3.51 -1.64
CA GLY A 117 3.22 -2.68 -0.46
C GLY A 117 4.70 -2.56 -0.07
N TYR A 118 5.45 -3.66 -0.11
CA TYR A 118 6.89 -3.63 0.14
C TYR A 118 7.66 -2.92 -0.98
N PHE A 119 7.27 -3.12 -2.24
CA PHE A 119 7.84 -2.44 -3.38
C PHE A 119 7.64 -0.93 -3.27
N PHE A 120 6.42 -0.49 -2.93
CA PHE A 120 6.11 0.91 -2.65
C PHE A 120 7.05 1.48 -1.58
N LEU A 121 7.20 0.79 -0.44
CA LEU A 121 8.09 1.24 0.64
C LEU A 121 9.56 1.27 0.22
N ALA A 122 10.00 0.33 -0.61
CA ALA A 122 11.36 0.30 -1.13
C ALA A 122 11.64 1.51 -2.02
N ILE A 123 10.76 1.79 -2.99
CA ILE A 123 10.88 2.98 -3.85
C ILE A 123 10.80 4.26 -3.01
N TYR A 124 9.90 4.30 -2.03
CA TYR A 124 9.75 5.47 -1.16
C TYR A 124 11.00 5.72 -0.33
N THR A 125 11.65 4.66 0.17
CA THR A 125 12.93 4.78 0.88
C THR A 125 14.03 5.25 -0.07
N LEU A 126 14.16 4.62 -1.23
CA LEU A 126 15.17 4.93 -2.24
C LEU A 126 15.00 6.32 -2.85
N ALA A 127 13.80 6.89 -2.86
CA ALA A 127 13.55 8.25 -3.30
C ALA A 127 13.73 9.26 -2.15
N THR A 128 13.14 8.99 -0.99
CA THR A 128 13.17 9.92 0.16
C THR A 128 14.59 10.19 0.62
N LEU A 129 15.41 9.15 0.86
CA LEU A 129 16.76 9.35 1.40
C LEU A 129 17.66 10.26 0.54
N PRO A 130 17.88 9.99 -0.76
CA PRO A 130 18.73 10.85 -1.58
C PRO A 130 18.09 12.21 -1.87
N LEU A 131 16.78 12.27 -2.14
CA LEU A 131 16.14 13.56 -2.44
C LEU A 131 16.18 14.48 -1.23
N THR A 132 15.87 13.96 -0.04
CA THR A 132 15.99 14.72 1.19
C THR A 132 17.44 15.09 1.47
N TYR A 133 18.44 14.23 1.20
CA TYR A 133 19.85 14.58 1.39
C TYR A 133 20.33 15.71 0.47
N PHE A 134 20.09 15.61 -0.85
CA PHE A 134 20.60 16.55 -1.85
C PHE A 134 19.84 17.87 -1.88
N PHE A 135 18.52 17.83 -1.74
CA PHE A 135 17.65 19.00 -1.93
C PHE A 135 17.12 19.58 -0.61
N PHE A 136 17.64 19.13 0.55
CA PHE A 136 17.17 19.58 1.86
C PHE A 136 17.22 21.09 2.06
N LYS A 137 18.28 21.71 1.52
CA LYS A 137 18.59 23.12 1.75
C LYS A 137 17.52 24.03 1.16
N ASP A 138 16.87 23.63 0.08
CA ASP A 138 15.93 24.48 -0.65
C ASP A 138 14.49 23.99 -0.54
N LEU A 139 14.27 22.66 -0.52
CA LEU A 139 12.94 22.06 -0.68
C LEU A 139 12.55 21.08 0.43
N GLY A 140 13.38 20.91 1.47
CA GLY A 140 13.07 20.21 2.73
C GLY A 140 12.05 19.07 2.63
N SER A 141 10.94 19.23 3.34
CA SER A 141 9.74 18.36 3.33
C SER A 141 9.01 18.23 1.99
N GLY A 142 9.17 19.17 1.07
CA GLY A 142 8.62 19.08 -0.30
C GLY A 142 9.19 17.88 -1.08
N MET A 143 10.43 17.49 -0.82
CA MET A 143 11.03 16.30 -1.41
C MET A 143 10.39 14.99 -0.92
N ILE A 144 9.83 14.99 0.29
CA ILE A 144 9.09 13.85 0.83
C ILE A 144 7.80 13.64 0.02
N ILE A 145 7.16 14.74 -0.42
CA ILE A 145 5.99 14.70 -1.31
C ILE A 145 6.39 14.14 -2.68
N CYS A 146 7.48 14.62 -3.27
CA CYS A 146 7.97 14.09 -4.55
C CYS A 146 8.30 12.60 -4.46
N ALA A 147 8.99 12.17 -3.41
CA ALA A 147 9.30 10.76 -3.18
C ALA A 147 8.04 9.89 -3.06
N PHE A 148 7.01 10.39 -2.36
CA PHE A 148 5.74 9.72 -2.26
C PHE A 148 5.07 9.55 -3.63
N ILE A 149 4.98 10.64 -4.40
CA ILE A 149 4.37 10.64 -5.74
C ILE A 149 5.08 9.65 -6.66
N VAL A 150 6.41 9.68 -6.71
CA VAL A 150 7.23 8.75 -7.51
C VAL A 150 6.93 7.30 -7.11
N SER A 151 6.82 7.03 -5.81
CA SER A 151 6.56 5.69 -5.29
C SER A 151 5.16 5.20 -5.66
N VAL A 152 4.15 6.08 -5.62
CA VAL A 152 2.79 5.77 -6.06
C VAL A 152 2.80 5.39 -7.54
N PHE A 153 3.38 6.22 -8.40
CA PHE A 153 3.42 5.96 -9.84
C PHE A 153 4.23 4.71 -10.19
N ALA A 154 5.38 4.49 -9.56
CA ALA A 154 6.17 3.28 -9.76
C ALA A 154 5.38 2.02 -9.38
N THR A 155 4.67 2.06 -8.26
CA THR A 155 3.85 0.93 -7.78
C THR A 155 2.63 0.72 -8.67
N GLN A 156 1.98 1.78 -9.15
CA GLN A 156 0.87 1.68 -10.10
C GLN A 156 1.32 1.12 -11.44
N GLY A 157 2.48 1.54 -11.95
CA GLY A 157 3.06 0.99 -13.17
C GLY A 157 3.36 -0.51 -13.03
N LEU A 158 3.97 -0.92 -11.91
CA LEU A 158 4.21 -2.33 -11.62
C LEU A 158 2.91 -3.12 -11.49
N PHE A 159 1.91 -2.56 -10.83
CA PHE A 159 0.59 -3.18 -10.73
C PHE A 159 -0.05 -3.36 -12.11
N ALA A 160 -0.03 -2.34 -12.97
CA ALA A 160 -0.56 -2.43 -14.33
C ALA A 160 0.17 -3.52 -15.14
N MET A 161 1.50 -3.61 -15.01
CA MET A 161 2.30 -4.66 -15.66
C MET A 161 1.96 -6.05 -15.12
N GLU A 162 1.81 -6.20 -13.80
CA GLU A 162 1.44 -7.48 -13.20
C GLU A 162 0.04 -7.93 -13.61
N VAL A 163 -0.93 -7.01 -13.62
CA VAL A 163 -2.31 -7.27 -14.03
C VAL A 163 -2.36 -7.70 -15.49
N ASN A 164 -1.63 -7.01 -16.37
CA ASN A 164 -1.56 -7.33 -17.79
C ASN A 164 -0.82 -8.67 -18.04
N ARG A 165 0.31 -8.90 -17.34
CA ARG A 165 1.10 -10.14 -17.48
C ARG A 165 0.35 -11.39 -17.03
N LEU A 166 -0.48 -11.25 -15.98
CA LEU A 166 -1.17 -12.40 -15.39
C LEU A 166 -2.59 -12.59 -15.93
N GLY A 167 -3.09 -11.67 -16.79
CA GLY A 167 -4.48 -11.69 -17.26
C GLY A 167 -5.51 -11.55 -16.13
N ILE A 168 -5.08 -11.04 -14.96
CA ILE A 168 -5.86 -10.95 -13.73
C ILE A 168 -6.87 -9.80 -13.79
N GLY A 169 -6.87 -8.96 -14.84
CA GLY A 169 -7.78 -7.82 -14.97
C GLY A 169 -9.26 -8.19 -14.83
N THR A 170 -9.70 -9.27 -15.48
CA THR A 170 -11.06 -9.82 -15.33
C THR A 170 -11.33 -10.34 -13.92
N LEU A 171 -10.30 -10.87 -13.26
CA LEU A 171 -10.41 -11.40 -11.90
C LEU A 171 -10.49 -10.29 -10.85
N LEU A 172 -9.66 -9.26 -10.95
CA LEU A 172 -9.70 -8.07 -10.10
C LEU A 172 -10.98 -7.27 -10.31
N ASN A 173 -11.53 -7.27 -11.53
CA ASN A 173 -12.84 -6.69 -11.79
C ASN A 173 -13.96 -7.52 -11.13
N ALA A 174 -13.94 -8.85 -11.27
CA ALA A 174 -14.90 -9.73 -10.60
C ALA A 174 -14.78 -9.66 -9.07
N LEU A 175 -13.56 -9.64 -8.53
CA LEU A 175 -13.29 -9.42 -7.11
C LEU A 175 -13.72 -8.03 -6.67
N GLY A 176 -13.48 -7.00 -7.49
CA GLY A 176 -13.92 -5.63 -7.24
C GLY A 176 -15.43 -5.55 -7.11
N GLU A 177 -16.17 -6.13 -8.06
CA GLU A 177 -17.63 -6.22 -7.99
C GLU A 177 -18.11 -6.98 -6.75
N ILE A 178 -17.43 -8.07 -6.38
CA ILE A 178 -17.78 -8.85 -5.19
C ILE A 178 -17.50 -8.05 -3.93
N ILE A 179 -16.34 -7.41 -3.83
CA ILE A 179 -15.94 -6.55 -2.70
C ILE A 179 -16.89 -5.37 -2.55
N ASP A 180 -17.37 -4.79 -3.65
CA ASP A 180 -18.35 -3.72 -3.62
C ASP A 180 -19.76 -4.19 -3.24
N LYS A 181 -20.06 -5.46 -3.47
CA LYS A 181 -21.28 -6.13 -3.01
C LYS A 181 -21.18 -6.72 -1.60
N LEU A 182 -19.98 -6.77 -1.00
CA LEU A 182 -19.83 -7.20 0.40
C LEU A 182 -20.57 -6.22 1.31
N PRO A 183 -21.31 -6.70 2.32
CA PRO A 183 -21.94 -5.83 3.30
C PRO A 183 -20.86 -5.02 4.02
N LYS A 184 -20.79 -3.73 3.69
CA LYS A 184 -19.97 -2.75 4.40
C LYS A 184 -20.74 -2.42 5.68
N ALA A 185 -20.17 -2.78 6.83
CA ALA A 185 -20.74 -2.52 8.15
C ALA A 185 -20.92 -1.02 8.41
#